data_AF-A0A7S0LBB7-F1
#
_entry.id   AF-A0A7S0LBB7-F1
#
_cell.length_a   1.000
_cell.length_b   1.000
_cell.length_c   1.000
_cell.angle_alpha   90.00
_cell.angle_beta   90.00
_cell.angle_gamma   90.00
#
_symmetry.space_group_name_H-M   'P 1'
#
loop_
_entity.id
_entity.type
_entity.pdbx_description
1 polymer ?
#
loop_
_entity_poly.entity_id
_entity_poly.type
_entity_poly.pdbx_seq_one_letter_code
_entity_poly.pdbx_strand_id
1 'polypeptide(L)'
;LHKGLVDASGEYLRNKGHVWSTHVRMVKSMVKMYKASKHVKDIEGEVAPKGKDLATFLEGAWHMSVVDVESTLRRVCKKVLTDTDVSTAIRRQRAEALKIVGDIFLHAVSPENVGDGPKKTLRQQVESFVSHVMPPPAEPDVAEDENEDEMATAAAEGGEE
;
A
#
# COMPACT_ATOMS: atom_id res chain seq x y z
N LEU A 1 19.65 -24.19 -23.86
CA LEU A 1 20.36 -22.91 -23.60
C LEU A 1 19.54 -21.68 -24.01
N HIS A 2 19.01 -21.61 -25.24
CA HIS A 2 18.25 -20.45 -25.70
C HIS A 2 16.92 -20.19 -24.94
N LYS A 3 16.17 -21.26 -24.60
CA LYS A 3 14.89 -21.15 -23.86
C LYS A 3 15.06 -20.58 -22.44
N GLY A 4 16.03 -21.10 -21.69
CA GLY A 4 16.30 -20.65 -20.31
C GLY A 4 16.83 -19.21 -20.19
N LEU A 5 17.46 -18.66 -21.23
CA LEU A 5 17.91 -17.26 -21.23
C LEU A 5 16.74 -16.28 -21.44
N VAL A 6 15.80 -16.64 -22.32
CA VAL A 6 14.58 -15.87 -22.57
C VAL A 6 13.67 -15.91 -21.35
N ASP A 7 13.52 -17.09 -20.74
CA ASP A 7 12.73 -17.26 -19.50
C ASP A 7 13.35 -16.46 -18.33
N ALA A 8 14.68 -16.49 -18.17
CA ALA A 8 15.37 -15.70 -17.14
C ALA A 8 15.18 -14.18 -17.32
N SER A 9 15.12 -13.71 -18.58
CA SER A 9 14.91 -12.30 -18.91
C SER A 9 13.48 -11.86 -18.63
N GLY A 10 12.49 -12.71 -18.92
CA GLY A 10 11.07 -12.47 -18.61
C GLY A 10 10.77 -12.44 -17.11
N GLU A 11 11.32 -13.39 -16.35
CA GLU A 11 11.22 -13.44 -14.88
C GLU A 11 11.83 -12.19 -14.22
N TYR A 12 12.98 -11.74 -14.73
CA TYR A 12 13.65 -10.53 -14.27
C TYR A 12 12.82 -9.26 -14.49
N LEU A 13 12.23 -9.11 -15.68
CA LEU A 13 11.35 -7.99 -16.00
C LEU A 13 10.08 -8.01 -15.15
N ARG A 14 9.49 -9.19 -14.93
CA ARG A 14 8.31 -9.35 -14.07
C ARG A 14 8.60 -8.94 -12.63
N ASN A 15 9.73 -9.36 -12.07
CA ASN A 15 10.13 -8.98 -10.71
C ASN A 15 10.38 -7.47 -10.58
N LYS A 16 11.00 -6.83 -11.59
CA LYS A 16 11.16 -5.37 -11.62
C LYS A 16 9.83 -4.63 -11.74
N GLY A 17 8.93 -5.10 -12.59
CA GLY A 17 7.58 -4.56 -12.73
C GLY A 17 6.80 -4.64 -11.42
N HIS A 18 6.93 -5.76 -10.70
CA HIS A 18 6.32 -5.93 -9.39
C HIS A 18 6.84 -4.90 -8.37
N VAL A 19 8.16 -4.76 -8.23
CA VAL A 19 8.80 -3.75 -7.35
C VAL A 19 8.28 -2.36 -7.65
N TRP A 20 8.27 -1.97 -8.92
CA TRP A 20 7.81 -0.66 -9.35
C TRP A 20 6.33 -0.44 -9.00
N SER A 21 5.48 -1.45 -9.26
CA SER A 21 4.06 -1.38 -8.92
C SER A 21 3.81 -1.21 -7.42
N THR A 22 4.60 -1.87 -6.56
CA THR A 22 4.51 -1.73 -5.09
C THR A 22 4.86 -0.31 -4.66
N HIS A 23 5.92 0.27 -5.22
CA HIS A 23 6.32 1.65 -4.90
C HIS A 23 5.31 2.68 -5.43
N VAL A 24 4.77 2.49 -6.63
CA VAL A 24 3.72 3.36 -7.17
C VAL A 24 2.47 3.31 -6.30
N ARG A 25 2.08 2.12 -5.83
CA ARG A 25 0.93 1.94 -4.93
C ARG A 25 1.16 2.63 -3.58
N MET A 26 2.35 2.52 -3.00
CA MET A 26 2.76 3.27 -1.80
C MET A 26 2.66 4.78 -2.01
N VAL A 27 3.30 5.31 -3.06
CA VAL A 27 3.31 6.76 -3.34
C VAL A 27 1.89 7.29 -3.51
N LYS A 28 1.03 6.56 -4.24
CA LYS A 28 -0.39 6.92 -4.39
C LYS A 28 -1.11 6.97 -3.04
N SER A 29 -0.86 6.01 -2.17
CA SER A 29 -1.41 5.97 -0.81
C SER A 29 -0.93 7.16 0.04
N MET A 30 0.35 7.53 -0.06
CA MET A 30 0.93 8.66 0.66
C MET A 30 0.38 10.01 0.18
N VAL A 31 0.16 10.17 -1.13
CA VAL A 31 -0.50 11.37 -1.67
C VAL A 31 -1.93 11.51 -1.13
N LYS A 32 -2.66 10.39 -1.03
CA LYS A 32 -4.01 10.38 -0.44
C LYS A 32 -3.98 10.75 1.05
N MET A 33 -3.04 10.21 1.80
CA MET A 33 -2.82 10.54 3.21
C MET A 33 -2.43 12.01 3.42
N TYR A 34 -1.55 12.56 2.58
CA TYR A 34 -1.16 13.97 2.61
C TYR A 34 -2.35 14.89 2.35
N LYS A 35 -3.19 14.54 1.36
CA LYS A 35 -4.44 15.28 1.10
C LYS A 35 -5.40 15.19 2.28
N ALA A 36 -5.66 14.00 2.84
CA ALA A 36 -6.51 13.83 4.01
C ALA A 36 -5.99 14.63 5.23
N SER A 37 -4.68 14.63 5.45
CA SER A 37 -4.04 15.36 6.56
C SER A 37 -4.17 16.88 6.43
N LYS A 38 -4.25 17.43 5.22
CA LYS A 38 -4.55 18.86 5.02
C LYS A 38 -5.97 19.22 5.46
N HIS A 39 -6.97 18.39 5.13
CA HIS A 39 -8.36 18.63 5.54
C HIS A 39 -8.56 18.56 7.07
N VAL A 40 -7.71 17.83 7.80
CA VAL A 40 -7.73 17.80 9.27
C VAL A 40 -7.09 19.07 9.86
N LYS A 41 -6.08 19.65 9.20
CA LYS A 41 -5.43 20.89 9.65
C LYS A 41 -6.30 22.14 9.47
N ASP A 42 -7.19 22.13 8.48
CA ASP A 42 -8.12 23.23 8.23
C ASP A 42 -9.29 23.24 9.26
N ILE A 43 -9.45 22.17 10.05
CA ILE A 43 -10.35 22.11 11.21
C ILE A 43 -9.53 22.49 12.46
N GLU A 44 -9.35 23.79 12.71
CA GLU A 44 -8.78 24.29 13.97
C GLU A 44 -9.75 23.98 15.14
N GLY A 45 -9.54 22.84 15.77
CA GLY A 45 -10.22 22.39 16.97
C GLY A 45 -9.73 20.97 17.30
N GLU A 46 -9.65 20.62 18.57
CA GLU A 46 -9.21 19.31 19.07
C GLU A 46 -10.22 18.19 18.69
N VAL A 47 -10.37 17.93 17.40
CA VAL A 47 -11.32 16.97 16.84
C VAL A 47 -10.55 15.73 16.44
N ALA A 48 -10.88 14.61 17.08
CA ALA A 48 -10.33 13.31 16.74
C ALA A 48 -10.44 13.06 15.22
N PRO A 49 -9.39 12.53 14.57
CA PRO A 49 -9.42 12.27 13.13
C PRO A 49 -10.62 11.39 12.78
N LYS A 50 -11.41 11.79 11.78
CA LYS A 50 -12.58 11.03 11.33
C LYS A 50 -12.15 9.61 10.95
N GLY A 51 -13.02 8.62 11.16
CA GLY A 51 -12.69 7.21 10.90
C GLY A 51 -12.18 6.93 9.46
N LYS A 52 -12.64 7.70 8.47
CA LYS A 52 -12.17 7.62 7.08
C LYS A 52 -10.72 8.11 6.90
N ASP A 53 -10.30 9.13 7.65
CA ASP A 53 -8.95 9.68 7.60
C ASP A 53 -7.96 8.74 8.29
N LEU A 54 -8.35 8.17 9.44
CA LEU A 54 -7.59 7.14 10.12
C LEU A 54 -7.42 5.89 9.23
N ALA A 55 -8.48 5.46 8.55
CA ALA A 55 -8.41 4.33 7.64
C ALA A 55 -7.45 4.59 6.46
N THR A 56 -7.46 5.81 5.91
CA THR A 56 -6.54 6.23 4.84
C THR A 56 -5.09 6.28 5.33
N PHE A 57 -4.86 6.74 6.56
CA PHE A 57 -3.54 6.76 7.17
C PHE A 57 -3.00 5.33 7.39
N LEU A 58 -3.81 4.43 7.94
CA LEU A 58 -3.48 3.03 8.15
C LEU A 58 -3.21 2.28 6.83
N GLU A 59 -3.96 2.59 5.77
CA GLU A 59 -3.69 2.07 4.42
C GLU A 59 -2.31 2.54 3.89
N GLY A 60 -1.93 3.80 4.13
CA GLY A 60 -0.60 4.32 3.82
C GLY A 60 0.51 3.64 4.59
N ALA A 61 0.34 3.50 5.91
CA ALA A 61 1.29 2.82 6.79
C ALA A 61 1.50 1.35 6.38
N TRP A 62 0.44 0.66 5.98
CA TRP A 62 0.54 -0.69 5.45
C TRP A 62 1.34 -0.78 4.16
N HIS A 63 1.06 0.08 3.17
CA HIS A 63 1.82 0.05 1.91
C HIS A 63 3.30 0.36 2.13
N MET A 64 3.63 1.21 3.12
CA MET A 64 5.01 1.45 3.52
C MET A 64 5.67 0.21 4.14
N SER A 65 4.98 -0.49 5.05
CA SER A 65 5.53 -1.71 5.66
C SER A 65 5.74 -2.83 4.63
N VAL A 66 4.84 -2.96 3.64
CA VAL A 66 5.01 -3.88 2.51
C VAL A 66 6.30 -3.56 1.74
N VAL A 67 6.54 -2.29 1.39
CA VAL A 67 7.76 -1.88 0.68
C VAL A 67 9.02 -2.18 1.51
N ASP A 68 9.00 -1.90 2.81
CA ASP A 68 10.13 -2.14 3.69
C ASP A 68 10.48 -3.63 3.81
N VAL A 69 9.49 -4.48 4.09
CA VAL A 69 9.65 -5.94 4.17
C VAL A 69 10.17 -6.50 2.85
N GLU A 70 9.54 -6.11 1.73
CA GLU A 70 9.96 -6.58 0.41
C GLU A 70 11.38 -6.13 0.04
N SER A 71 11.76 -4.89 0.37
CA SER A 71 13.09 -4.32 0.12
C SER A 71 14.15 -5.08 0.94
N THR A 72 13.86 -5.33 2.21
CA THR A 72 14.72 -6.08 3.12
C THR A 72 14.93 -7.50 2.61
N LEU A 73 13.86 -8.22 2.26
CA LEU A 73 13.94 -9.57 1.72
C LEU A 73 14.79 -9.62 0.45
N ARG A 74 14.56 -8.72 -0.52
CA ARG A 74 15.39 -8.66 -1.74
C ARG A 74 16.86 -8.43 -1.44
N ARG A 75 17.16 -7.54 -0.49
CA ARG A 75 18.54 -7.22 -0.10
C ARG A 75 19.21 -8.43 0.55
N VAL A 76 18.54 -9.09 1.49
CA VAL A 76 19.06 -10.28 2.17
C VAL A 76 19.27 -11.42 1.17
N CYS A 77 18.27 -11.74 0.35
CA CYS A 77 18.38 -12.79 -0.67
C CYS A 77 19.54 -12.50 -1.63
N LYS A 78 19.69 -11.24 -2.09
CA LYS A 78 20.83 -10.86 -2.93
C LYS A 78 22.15 -11.10 -2.20
N LYS A 79 22.31 -10.61 -0.96
CA LYS A 79 23.55 -10.77 -0.19
C LYS A 79 23.91 -12.23 0.01
N VAL A 80 22.95 -13.07 0.40
CA VAL A 80 23.16 -14.51 0.61
C VAL A 80 23.59 -15.21 -0.69
N LEU A 81 22.95 -14.87 -1.82
CA LEU A 81 23.20 -15.52 -3.12
C LEU A 81 24.40 -14.95 -3.88
N THR A 82 24.95 -13.81 -3.47
CA THR A 82 26.12 -13.20 -4.14
C THR A 82 27.31 -13.00 -3.19
N ASP A 83 27.29 -13.62 -2.01
CA ASP A 83 28.38 -13.52 -1.04
C ASP A 83 29.68 -14.13 -1.58
N THR A 84 30.67 -13.28 -1.86
CA THR A 84 32.00 -13.65 -2.39
C THR A 84 32.98 -14.09 -1.30
N ASP A 85 32.65 -13.89 -0.03
CA ASP A 85 33.53 -14.23 1.09
C ASP A 85 33.50 -15.75 1.38
N VAL A 86 32.58 -16.48 0.75
CA VAL A 86 32.45 -17.93 0.85
C VAL A 86 32.60 -18.64 -0.50
N SER A 87 32.98 -19.91 -0.45
CA SER A 87 33.08 -20.74 -1.65
C SER A 87 31.72 -20.96 -2.33
N THR A 88 31.74 -21.24 -3.63
CA THR A 88 30.53 -21.54 -4.42
C THR A 88 29.72 -22.71 -3.86
N ALA A 89 30.39 -23.71 -3.26
CA ALA A 89 29.72 -24.84 -2.62
C ALA A 89 28.86 -24.40 -1.43
N ILE A 90 29.40 -23.53 -0.56
CA ILE A 90 28.67 -22.96 0.59
C ILE A 90 27.53 -22.06 0.11
N ARG A 91 27.76 -21.25 -0.92
CA ARG A 91 26.72 -20.40 -1.52
C ARG A 91 25.56 -21.23 -2.08
N ARG A 92 25.84 -22.41 -2.66
CA ARG A 92 24.80 -23.34 -3.12
C ARG A 92 23.97 -23.89 -1.96
N GLN A 93 24.62 -24.35 -0.89
CA GLN A 93 23.92 -24.82 0.31
C GLN A 93 23.04 -23.71 0.92
N ARG A 94 23.51 -22.47 0.94
CA ARG A 94 22.70 -21.32 1.36
C ARG A 94 21.49 -21.07 0.47
N ALA A 95 21.64 -21.21 -0.85
CA ALA A 95 20.52 -21.10 -1.78
C ALA A 95 19.47 -22.19 -1.57
N GLU A 96 19.90 -23.42 -1.29
CA GLU A 96 19.01 -24.55 -0.97
C GLU A 96 18.28 -24.32 0.35
N ALA A 97 18.98 -23.87 1.39
CA ALA A 97 18.36 -23.49 2.66
C ALA A 97 17.35 -22.34 2.51
N LEU A 98 17.70 -21.31 1.72
CA LEU A 98 16.82 -20.17 1.44
C LEU A 98 15.54 -20.60 0.72
N LYS A 99 15.63 -21.60 -0.18
CA LYS A 99 14.46 -22.20 -0.84
C LYS A 99 13.53 -22.88 0.19
N ILE A 100 14.09 -23.67 1.11
CA ILE A 100 13.31 -24.33 2.18
C ILE A 100 12.58 -23.29 3.05
N VAL A 101 13.26 -22.20 3.43
CA VAL A 101 12.63 -21.10 4.18
C VAL A 101 11.48 -20.47 3.41
N GLY A 102 11.67 -20.21 2.10
CA GLY A 102 10.62 -19.69 1.24
C GLY A 102 9.42 -20.62 1.15
N ASP A 103 9.67 -21.93 1.01
CA ASP A 103 8.61 -22.94 1.00
C ASP A 103 7.85 -22.95 2.33
N ILE A 104 8.53 -22.88 3.47
CA ILE A 104 7.88 -22.79 4.79
C ILE A 104 6.97 -21.56 4.86
N PHE A 105 7.42 -20.39 4.40
CA PHE A 105 6.61 -19.16 4.43
C PHE A 105 5.36 -19.26 3.55
N LEU A 106 5.45 -19.92 2.39
CA LEU A 106 4.29 -20.16 1.52
C LEU A 106 3.28 -21.13 2.15
N HIS A 107 3.76 -22.17 2.83
CA HIS A 107 2.89 -23.13 3.53
C HIS A 107 2.31 -22.59 4.84
N ALA A 108 3.01 -21.66 5.49
CA ALA A 108 2.56 -21.02 6.73
C ALA A 108 1.46 -19.96 6.52
N VAL A 109 1.08 -19.67 5.27
CA VAL A 109 -0.05 -18.78 4.97
C VAL A 109 -1.32 -19.40 5.53
N SER A 110 -1.86 -18.79 6.60
CA SER A 110 -3.06 -19.31 7.29
C SER A 110 -4.27 -19.43 6.34
N PRO A 111 -5.06 -20.52 6.40
CA PRO A 111 -6.23 -20.73 5.55
C PRO A 111 -7.34 -19.67 5.73
N GLU A 112 -7.28 -18.88 6.79
CA GLU A 112 -8.16 -17.72 7.05
C GLU A 112 -7.81 -16.50 6.17
N ASN A 113 -6.64 -16.51 5.51
CA ASN A 113 -6.32 -15.64 4.36
C ASN A 113 -6.57 -16.33 3.00
N VAL A 114 -6.97 -17.61 3.01
CA VAL A 114 -7.44 -18.42 1.87
C VAL A 114 -8.96 -18.63 1.98
N GLY A 115 -9.67 -17.69 2.63
CA GLY A 115 -11.12 -17.75 2.74
C GLY A 115 -11.80 -17.61 1.38
N ASP A 116 -12.66 -18.57 1.05
CA ASP A 116 -13.62 -18.61 -0.07
C ASP A 116 -14.69 -17.49 0.01
N GLY A 117 -14.26 -16.24 0.19
CA GLY A 117 -15.08 -15.03 0.11
C GLY A 117 -14.34 -13.92 -0.65
N PRO A 118 -15.02 -12.80 -1.00
CA PRO A 118 -14.35 -11.66 -1.59
C PRO A 118 -13.24 -11.21 -0.64
N LYS A 119 -11.98 -11.34 -1.06
CA LYS A 119 -10.81 -10.94 -0.27
C LYS A 119 -11.05 -9.52 0.22
N LYS A 120 -11.34 -9.35 1.51
CA LYS A 120 -11.50 -8.03 2.09
C LYS A 120 -10.18 -7.33 1.87
N THR A 121 -10.21 -6.30 1.04
CA THR A 121 -9.03 -5.45 0.83
C THR A 121 -8.60 -4.94 2.20
N LEU A 122 -7.29 -4.69 2.39
CA LEU A 122 -6.79 -4.11 3.63
C LEU A 122 -7.62 -2.88 4.03
N ARG A 123 -8.00 -2.05 3.05
CA ARG A 123 -8.88 -0.91 3.27
C ARG A 123 -10.20 -1.29 3.95
N GLN A 124 -10.86 -2.36 3.52
CA GLN A 124 -12.09 -2.86 4.15
C GLN A 124 -11.83 -3.45 5.54
N GLN A 125 -10.69 -4.12 5.77
CA GLN A 125 -10.34 -4.62 7.10
C GLN A 125 -10.06 -3.47 8.07
N VAL A 126 -9.30 -2.48 7.62
CA VAL A 126 -8.99 -1.25 8.34
C VAL A 126 -10.25 -0.45 8.61
N GLU A 127 -11.13 -0.25 7.62
CA GLU A 127 -12.42 0.43 7.80
C GLU A 127 -13.29 -0.31 8.83
N SER A 128 -13.37 -1.65 8.77
CA SER A 128 -14.12 -2.43 9.74
C SER A 128 -13.56 -2.30 11.16
N PHE A 129 -12.24 -2.31 11.30
CA PHE A 129 -11.57 -2.12 12.59
C PHE A 129 -11.79 -0.71 13.12
N VAL A 130 -11.61 0.31 12.28
CA VAL A 130 -11.82 1.71 12.66
C VAL A 130 -13.28 1.96 13.05
N SER A 131 -14.25 1.40 12.33
CA SER A 131 -15.68 1.49 12.71
C SER A 131 -16.01 0.81 14.04
N HIS A 132 -15.24 -0.20 14.42
CA HIS A 132 -15.41 -0.91 15.68
C HIS A 132 -14.78 -0.16 16.87
N VAL A 133 -13.64 0.50 16.65
CA VAL A 133 -12.88 1.21 17.69
C VAL A 133 -13.32 2.67 17.85
N MET A 134 -13.81 3.29 16.77
CA MET A 134 -14.42 4.62 16.77
C MET A 134 -15.81 4.54 16.15
N PRO A 135 -16.83 4.17 16.94
CA PRO A 135 -18.21 4.31 16.49
C PRO A 135 -18.47 5.79 16.15
N PRO A 136 -19.23 6.10 15.09
CA PRO A 136 -19.60 7.47 14.79
C PRO A 136 -20.32 8.06 16.01
N PRO A 137 -20.09 9.35 16.34
CA PRO A 137 -20.95 10.02 17.30
C PRO A 137 -22.39 9.89 16.81
N ALA A 138 -23.32 9.53 17.71
CA ALA A 138 -24.75 9.53 17.40
C ALA A 138 -25.08 10.91 16.84
N GLU A 139 -25.58 10.96 15.61
CA GLU A 139 -25.84 12.22 14.90
C GLU A 139 -26.83 13.06 15.73
N PRO A 140 -26.51 14.30 16.11
CA PRO A 140 -27.55 15.30 16.27
C PRO A 140 -28.00 15.73 14.86
N ASP A 141 -29.31 15.76 14.63
CA ASP A 141 -29.96 16.27 13.42
C ASP A 141 -29.30 17.60 12.99
N VAL A 142 -28.57 17.59 11.88
CA VAL A 142 -28.22 18.83 11.18
C VAL A 142 -28.45 18.62 9.69
N ALA A 143 -29.41 19.40 9.19
CA ALA A 143 -29.91 19.38 7.84
C ALA A 143 -28.78 19.44 6.80
N GLU A 144 -28.93 18.61 5.77
CA GLU A 144 -28.17 18.65 4.54
C GLU A 144 -28.30 20.05 3.92
N ASP A 145 -27.21 20.83 3.89
CA ASP A 145 -27.12 21.98 3.00
C ASP A 145 -26.53 21.49 1.68
N GLU A 146 -27.42 20.98 0.82
CA GLU A 146 -27.15 20.71 -0.58
C GLU A 146 -27.10 22.04 -1.35
N ASN A 147 -25.96 22.73 -1.42
CA ASN A 147 -25.75 23.67 -2.51
C ASN A 147 -24.30 24.14 -2.65
N GLU A 148 -23.47 23.51 -3.50
CA GLU A 148 -22.34 24.21 -4.18
C GLU A 148 -22.01 23.50 -5.51
N ASP A 149 -22.98 23.49 -6.44
CA ASP A 149 -22.74 23.32 -7.88
C ASP A 149 -23.35 24.54 -8.59
N GLU A 150 -22.74 25.73 -8.46
CA GLU A 150 -22.90 26.84 -9.40
C GLU A 150 -21.95 27.99 -9.04
N MET A 151 -20.89 28.18 -9.83
CA MET A 151 -20.52 29.48 -10.42
C MET A 151 -19.18 29.33 -11.16
N ALA A 152 -19.22 28.64 -12.30
CA ALA A 152 -18.29 28.91 -13.39
C ALA A 152 -19.02 29.83 -14.38
N THR A 153 -18.30 30.84 -14.88
CA THR A 153 -18.63 31.77 -15.98
C THR A 153 -19.25 33.12 -15.59
N ALA A 154 -18.37 34.11 -15.40
CA ALA A 154 -18.59 35.50 -15.81
C ALA A 154 -17.24 36.25 -15.77
N ALA A 155 -16.37 35.96 -16.74
CA ALA A 155 -15.19 36.77 -17.02
C ALA A 155 -15.06 36.92 -18.53
N ALA A 156 -15.94 37.71 -19.13
CA ALA A 156 -15.71 38.37 -20.40
C ALA A 156 -16.76 39.47 -20.59
N GLU A 157 -16.29 40.60 -21.13
CA GLU A 157 -17.02 41.70 -21.79
C GLU A 157 -17.23 43.02 -21.02
N GLY A 158 -16.39 44.00 -21.39
CA GLY A 158 -16.68 45.44 -21.54
C GLY A 158 -16.47 46.31 -20.29
N GLY A 159 -15.73 47.43 -20.29
CA GLY A 159 -15.33 48.34 -21.37
C GLY A 159 -16.18 49.62 -21.32
N GLU A 160 -15.52 50.75 -21.04
CA GLU A 160 -16.01 52.16 -21.14
C GLU A 160 -17.07 52.56 -20.10
N GLU A 161 -17.02 53.70 -19.38
CA GLU A 161 -16.40 55.03 -19.54
C GLU A 161 -16.01 55.59 -18.16
#